data_AF-A0A9D1IJQ9-F1
#
_entry.id   AF-A0A9D1IJQ9-F1
#
_cell.length_a   1.000
_cell.length_b   1.000
_cell.length_c   1.000
_cell.angle_alpha   90.00
_cell.angle_beta   90.00
_cell.angle_gamma   90.00
#
_symmetry.space_group_name_H-M   'P 1'
#
loop_
_entity.id
_entity.type
_entity.pdbx_description
1 polymer ?
#
loop_
_entity_poly.entity_id
_entity_poly.type
_entity_poly.pdbx_seq_one_letter_code
_entity_poly.pdbx_strand_id
1 'polypeptide(L)'
;MNEAKLSQLYLHDTAFQNLMQKRIHNVLLIASPYDAFMMEEDGRVEEQLYLEYTALNLSSPPRVKRTSDYAGAYETLKSKQYDLIIAMPGIDIGETFREAKNIKQMYPEIPFVVLTPFSKEVSRRLANEDFSGVDYVFSWLGNVDLLLAIIKLMEDKMNSDNDILEVGIQTILLVEDSVRFYSSVLPYLYKFLLKQSLIFSTEALNEHEQMLRMRGRPKVILARTYEEAMTLYRKYQNKILGVVTDISFSRNGEKDKLAGVKLAKEIKAADP
;
A
#
# COMPACT_ATOMS: atom_id res chain seq x y z
N MET A 1 -17.23 -10.65 39.04
CA MET A 1 -16.80 -10.40 37.64
C MET A 1 -16.07 -9.06 37.67
N ASN A 2 -14.75 -9.04 37.46
CA ASN A 2 -13.90 -7.87 37.76
C ASN A 2 -14.25 -6.66 36.88
N GLU A 3 -14.68 -5.55 37.50
CA GLU A 3 -14.91 -4.26 36.82
C GLU A 3 -13.67 -3.74 36.07
N ALA A 4 -12.46 -4.08 36.55
CA ALA A 4 -11.20 -3.79 35.88
C ALA A 4 -11.02 -4.55 34.54
N LYS A 5 -11.54 -5.79 34.44
CA LYS A 5 -11.53 -6.55 33.19
C LYS A 5 -12.60 -6.05 32.22
N LEU A 6 -13.77 -5.66 32.74
CA LEU A 6 -14.83 -5.05 31.92
C LEU A 6 -14.35 -3.73 31.32
N SER A 7 -13.79 -2.84 32.14
CA SER A 7 -13.26 -1.55 31.68
C SER A 7 -12.10 -1.68 30.68
N GLN A 8 -11.19 -2.64 30.85
CA GLN A 8 -10.16 -2.95 29.85
C GLN A 8 -10.75 -3.46 28.53
N LEU A 9 -11.80 -4.28 28.56
CA LEU A 9 -12.49 -4.74 27.35
C LEU A 9 -13.13 -3.55 26.61
N TYR A 10 -13.89 -2.72 27.32
CA TYR A 10 -14.53 -1.53 26.74
C TYR A 10 -13.51 -0.52 26.19
N LEU A 11 -12.38 -0.31 26.88
CA LEU A 11 -11.29 0.55 26.40
C LEU A 11 -10.66 0.02 25.11
N HIS A 12 -10.44 -1.30 25.01
CA HIS A 12 -9.93 -1.92 23.78
C HIS A 12 -10.91 -1.80 22.61
N ASP A 13 -12.19 -2.09 22.82
CA ASP A 13 -13.22 -2.00 21.77
C ASP A 13 -13.42 -0.57 21.27
N THR A 14 -13.37 0.42 22.16
CA THR A 14 -13.42 1.85 21.78
C THR A 14 -12.19 2.27 20.97
N ALA A 15 -11.02 1.69 21.26
CA ALA A 15 -9.79 1.98 20.52
C ALA A 15 -9.84 1.39 19.09
N PHE A 16 -10.45 0.21 18.89
CA PHE A 16 -10.61 -0.36 17.54
C PHE A 16 -11.55 0.48 16.65
N GLN A 17 -12.53 1.19 17.23
CA GLN A 17 -13.39 2.10 16.48
C GLN A 17 -12.61 3.24 15.82
N ASN A 18 -11.45 3.60 16.39
CA ASN A 18 -10.58 4.66 15.88
C ASN A 18 -9.57 4.17 14.82
N LEU A 19 -9.57 2.87 14.46
CA LEU A 19 -8.68 2.32 13.44
C LEU A 19 -9.23 2.43 12.03
N MET A 20 -8.32 2.54 11.05
CA MET A 20 -8.65 2.52 9.61
C MET A 20 -9.73 3.54 9.23
N GLN A 21 -9.63 4.77 9.78
CA GLN A 21 -10.60 5.85 9.53
C GLN A 21 -10.59 6.31 8.07
N LYS A 22 -9.44 6.20 7.41
CA LYS A 22 -9.29 6.52 5.99
C LYS A 22 -9.32 5.22 5.18
N ARG A 23 -10.17 5.17 4.17
CA ARG A 23 -10.36 4.02 3.28
C ARG A 23 -10.40 4.49 1.84
N ILE A 24 -9.90 3.65 0.94
CA ILE A 24 -9.95 3.92 -0.50
C ILE A 24 -11.25 3.35 -1.02
N HIS A 25 -12.14 4.23 -1.49
CA HIS A 25 -13.46 3.87 -2.01
C HIS A 25 -13.55 4.03 -3.53
N ASN A 26 -12.82 5.00 -4.09
CA ASN A 26 -12.85 5.34 -5.51
C ASN A 26 -11.43 5.40 -6.05
N VAL A 27 -11.13 4.49 -6.98
CA VAL A 27 -9.84 4.43 -7.68
C VAL A 27 -10.05 4.97 -9.10
N LEU A 28 -9.22 5.92 -9.51
CA LEU A 28 -9.12 6.33 -10.92
C LEU A 28 -8.00 5.52 -11.58
N LEU A 29 -8.36 4.67 -12.53
CA LEU A 29 -7.42 3.91 -13.34
C LEU A 29 -7.26 4.59 -14.71
N ILE A 30 -6.08 5.16 -14.93
CA ILE A 30 -5.70 5.79 -16.21
C ILE A 30 -4.91 4.75 -16.99
N ALA A 31 -5.52 4.16 -18.01
CA ALA A 31 -4.91 3.10 -18.78
C ALA A 31 -5.39 3.17 -20.23
N SER A 32 -4.46 3.03 -21.18
CA SER A 32 -4.85 2.96 -22.59
C SER A 32 -5.75 1.73 -22.83
N PRO A 33 -6.55 1.70 -23.91
CA PRO A 33 -7.36 0.52 -24.23
C PRO A 33 -6.53 -0.77 -24.32
N TYR A 34 -5.27 -0.67 -24.76
CA TYR A 34 -4.34 -1.80 -24.80
C TYR A 34 -3.94 -2.26 -23.40
N ASP A 35 -3.53 -1.33 -22.53
CA ASP A 35 -3.11 -1.68 -21.16
C ASP A 35 -4.29 -2.22 -20.35
N ALA A 36 -5.48 -1.62 -20.50
CA ALA A 36 -6.71 -2.09 -19.89
C ALA A 36 -7.06 -3.51 -20.36
N PHE A 37 -6.89 -3.81 -21.65
CA PHE A 37 -7.07 -5.17 -22.19
C PHE A 37 -6.06 -6.15 -21.59
N MET A 38 -4.79 -5.78 -21.50
CA MET A 38 -3.74 -6.60 -20.88
C MET A 38 -3.99 -6.88 -19.39
N MET A 39 -4.70 -6.00 -18.67
CA MET A 39 -5.14 -6.27 -17.30
C MET A 39 -6.35 -7.20 -17.23
N GLU A 40 -7.17 -7.26 -18.28
CA GLU A 40 -8.41 -8.03 -18.32
C GLU A 40 -8.26 -9.46 -18.85
N GLU A 41 -7.09 -9.87 -19.34
CA GLU A 41 -6.87 -11.22 -19.92
C GLU A 41 -7.23 -12.37 -18.96
N ASP A 42 -7.12 -12.18 -17.65
CA ASP A 42 -7.53 -13.17 -16.64
C ASP A 42 -9.00 -13.00 -16.14
N GLY A 43 -9.69 -11.95 -16.59
CA GLY A 43 -11.03 -11.55 -16.13
C GLY A 43 -11.13 -10.04 -15.90
N ARG A 44 -12.36 -9.51 -15.73
CA ARG A 44 -12.53 -8.08 -15.46
C ARG A 44 -11.89 -7.71 -14.12
N VAL A 45 -10.97 -6.74 -14.13
CA VAL A 45 -10.24 -6.26 -12.93
C VAL A 45 -11.17 -5.96 -11.75
N GLU A 46 -12.30 -5.30 -12.02
CA GLU A 46 -13.30 -4.96 -11.01
C GLU A 46 -13.93 -6.21 -10.38
N GLU A 47 -14.22 -7.24 -11.19
CA GLU A 47 -14.80 -8.50 -10.73
C GLU A 47 -13.80 -9.31 -9.92
N GLN A 48 -12.56 -9.43 -10.40
CA GLN A 48 -11.51 -10.13 -9.67
C GLN A 48 -11.19 -9.45 -8.33
N LEU A 49 -11.12 -8.11 -8.30
CA LEU A 49 -10.90 -7.37 -7.07
C LEU A 49 -12.06 -7.58 -6.09
N TYR A 50 -13.30 -7.59 -6.59
CA TYR A 50 -14.48 -7.91 -5.80
C TYR A 50 -14.38 -9.33 -5.20
N LEU A 51 -14.05 -10.33 -6.01
CA LEU A 51 -13.91 -11.72 -5.58
C LEU A 51 -12.84 -11.88 -4.49
N GLU A 52 -11.69 -11.23 -4.63
CA GLU A 52 -10.62 -11.31 -3.62
C GLU A 52 -11.03 -10.61 -2.31
N TYR A 53 -11.75 -9.48 -2.37
CA TYR A 53 -12.33 -8.84 -1.19
C TYR A 53 -13.32 -9.77 -0.48
N THR A 54 -14.23 -10.41 -1.23
CA THR A 54 -15.20 -11.37 -0.68
C THR A 54 -14.48 -12.58 -0.06
N ALA A 55 -13.47 -13.14 -0.73
CA ALA A 55 -12.70 -14.28 -0.23
C ALA A 55 -11.96 -13.99 1.08
N LEU A 56 -11.59 -12.73 1.31
CA LEU A 56 -10.92 -12.27 2.53
C LEU A 56 -11.87 -11.66 3.57
N ASN A 57 -13.18 -11.76 3.36
CA ASN A 57 -14.24 -11.16 4.19
C ASN A 57 -14.03 -9.66 4.44
N LEU A 58 -13.55 -8.95 3.42
CA LEU A 58 -13.34 -7.51 3.46
C LEU A 58 -14.60 -6.79 2.99
N SER A 59 -15.04 -5.81 3.78
CA SER A 59 -16.12 -4.93 3.40
C SER A 59 -15.67 -3.85 2.41
N SER A 60 -16.60 -3.45 1.55
CA SER A 60 -16.50 -2.29 0.68
C SER A 60 -15.31 -2.35 -0.30
N PRO A 61 -15.34 -3.24 -1.31
CA PRO A 61 -14.40 -3.18 -2.41
C PRO A 61 -14.48 -1.81 -3.11
N PRO A 62 -13.34 -1.22 -3.52
CA PRO A 62 -13.35 0.09 -4.13
C PRO A 62 -13.94 0.03 -5.54
N ARG A 63 -14.60 1.12 -5.91
CA ARG A 63 -15.07 1.33 -7.28
C ARG A 63 -13.91 1.81 -8.13
N VAL A 64 -13.66 1.13 -9.23
CA VAL A 64 -12.63 1.53 -10.20
C VAL A 64 -13.31 2.27 -11.35
N LYS A 65 -12.96 3.54 -11.57
CA LYS A 65 -13.34 4.27 -12.77
C LYS A 65 -12.16 4.30 -13.72
N ARG A 66 -12.39 3.88 -14.96
CA ARG A 66 -11.36 3.86 -16.01
C ARG A 66 -11.46 5.08 -16.93
N THR A 67 -10.30 5.59 -17.33
CA THR A 67 -10.12 6.60 -18.40
C THR A 67 -9.00 6.16 -19.32
N SER A 68 -9.13 6.42 -20.63
CA SER A 68 -8.17 6.03 -21.66
C SER A 68 -6.89 6.86 -21.67
N ASP A 69 -6.97 8.08 -21.14
CA ASP A 69 -5.95 9.12 -21.23
C ASP A 69 -6.10 10.14 -20.09
N TYR A 70 -5.13 11.06 -20.00
CA TYR A 70 -5.10 12.11 -18.98
C TYR A 70 -6.17 13.20 -19.19
N ALA A 71 -6.59 13.47 -20.43
CA ALA A 71 -7.65 14.45 -20.68
C ALA A 71 -8.96 13.99 -20.03
N GLY A 72 -9.34 12.72 -20.23
CA GLY A 72 -10.47 12.10 -19.56
C GLY A 72 -10.28 12.01 -18.04
N ALA A 73 -9.05 11.79 -17.57
CA ALA A 73 -8.72 11.80 -16.14
C ALA A 73 -9.01 13.17 -15.51
N TYR A 74 -8.58 14.26 -16.13
CA TYR A 74 -8.85 15.61 -15.64
C TYR A 74 -10.34 15.95 -15.60
N GLU A 75 -11.10 15.56 -16.62
CA GLU A 75 -12.55 15.81 -16.65
C GLU A 75 -13.28 15.09 -15.51
N THR A 76 -12.90 13.85 -15.19
CA THR A 76 -13.51 13.11 -14.08
C THR A 76 -13.03 13.61 -12.72
N LEU A 77 -11.76 14.05 -12.60
CA LEU A 77 -11.22 14.65 -11.36
C LEU A 77 -11.92 15.96 -10.99
N LYS A 78 -12.47 16.70 -11.96
CA LYS A 78 -13.26 17.92 -11.70
C LYS A 78 -14.64 17.62 -11.09
N SER A 79 -15.21 16.46 -11.40
CA SER A 79 -16.61 16.14 -11.09
C SER A 79 -16.79 15.06 -10.03
N LYS A 80 -15.74 14.28 -9.72
CA LYS A 80 -15.76 13.18 -8.76
C LYS A 80 -14.53 13.20 -7.88
N GLN A 81 -14.72 12.74 -6.64
CA GLN A 81 -13.63 12.54 -5.70
C GLN A 81 -13.02 11.15 -5.90
N TYR A 82 -11.69 11.09 -5.83
CA TYR A 82 -10.91 9.88 -5.90
C TYR A 82 -9.97 9.81 -4.71
N ASP A 83 -9.78 8.60 -4.20
CA ASP A 83 -8.93 8.33 -3.05
C ASP A 83 -7.56 7.78 -3.46
N LEU A 84 -7.44 7.35 -4.73
CA LEU A 84 -6.22 6.78 -5.32
C LEU A 84 -6.27 6.93 -6.84
N ILE A 85 -5.14 7.31 -7.44
CA ILE A 85 -4.92 7.25 -8.88
C ILE A 85 -3.91 6.15 -9.18
N ILE A 86 -4.24 5.26 -10.10
CA ILE A 86 -3.34 4.27 -10.67
C ILE A 86 -3.21 4.60 -12.16
N ALA A 87 -2.00 4.88 -12.61
CA ALA A 87 -1.73 5.19 -14.01
C ALA A 87 -0.82 4.13 -14.63
N MET A 88 -1.25 3.56 -15.76
CA MET A 88 -0.44 2.70 -16.59
C MET A 88 0.20 3.54 -17.70
N PRO A 89 1.54 3.64 -17.74
CA PRO A 89 2.20 4.37 -18.81
C PRO A 89 1.98 3.67 -20.14
N GLY A 90 1.55 4.44 -21.15
CA GLY A 90 1.54 3.99 -22.53
C GLY A 90 2.95 4.02 -23.14
N ILE A 91 3.03 4.32 -24.45
CA ILE A 91 4.31 4.35 -25.18
C ILE A 91 5.25 5.45 -24.67
N ASP A 92 4.70 6.65 -24.37
CA ASP A 92 5.43 7.74 -23.73
C ASP A 92 5.33 7.63 -22.21
N ILE A 93 6.31 6.96 -21.61
CA ILE A 93 6.40 6.84 -20.14
C ILE A 93 6.55 8.22 -19.50
N GLY A 94 7.28 9.13 -20.13
CA GLY A 94 7.56 10.46 -19.58
C GLY A 94 6.30 11.32 -19.45
N GLU A 95 5.28 11.09 -20.29
CA GLU A 95 3.97 11.75 -20.15
C GLU A 95 3.38 11.46 -18.77
N THR A 96 3.36 10.20 -18.35
CA THR A 96 2.83 9.81 -17.05
C THR A 96 3.51 10.51 -15.89
N PHE A 97 4.84 10.67 -15.92
CA PHE A 97 5.56 11.34 -14.84
C PHE A 97 5.33 12.86 -14.84
N ARG A 98 5.21 13.49 -16.01
CA ARG A 98 4.82 14.91 -16.12
C ARG A 98 3.41 15.14 -15.59
N GLU A 99 2.45 14.32 -16.02
CA GLU A 99 1.06 14.43 -15.60
C GLU A 99 0.86 14.09 -14.13
N ALA A 100 1.62 13.13 -13.57
CA ALA A 100 1.62 12.85 -12.15
C ALA A 100 1.95 14.11 -11.32
N LYS A 101 2.94 14.91 -11.75
CA LYS A 101 3.27 16.17 -11.07
C LYS A 101 2.16 17.20 -11.20
N ASN A 102 1.60 17.38 -12.39
CA ASN A 102 0.50 18.32 -12.63
C ASN A 102 -0.71 17.97 -11.75
N ILE A 103 -1.09 16.70 -11.71
CA ILE A 103 -2.17 16.19 -10.86
C ILE A 103 -1.81 16.40 -9.39
N LYS A 104 -0.60 16.10 -8.95
CA LYS A 104 -0.19 16.26 -7.55
C LYS A 104 -0.17 17.72 -7.10
N GLN A 105 0.09 18.67 -8.00
CA GLN A 105 -0.03 20.10 -7.71
C GLN A 105 -1.49 20.53 -7.46
N MET A 106 -2.45 19.97 -8.20
CA MET A 106 -3.87 20.28 -8.03
C MET A 106 -4.55 19.45 -6.93
N TYR A 107 -4.09 18.22 -6.73
CA TYR A 107 -4.68 17.21 -5.84
C TYR A 107 -3.59 16.54 -4.97
N PRO A 108 -2.93 17.29 -4.07
CA PRO A 108 -1.76 16.81 -3.33
C PRO A 108 -2.05 15.61 -2.43
N GLU A 109 -3.28 15.51 -1.92
CA GLU A 109 -3.68 14.46 -0.99
C GLU A 109 -3.98 13.12 -1.67
N ILE A 110 -4.23 13.10 -2.98
CA ILE A 110 -4.56 11.86 -3.70
C ILE A 110 -3.24 11.13 -4.01
N PRO A 111 -3.02 9.91 -3.50
CA PRO A 111 -1.85 9.13 -3.85
C PRO A 111 -1.83 8.82 -5.35
N PHE A 112 -0.67 8.96 -5.97
CA PHE A 112 -0.48 8.66 -7.39
C PHE A 112 0.47 7.48 -7.55
N VAL A 113 -0.03 6.39 -8.10
CA VAL A 113 0.71 5.15 -8.29
C VAL A 113 0.89 4.89 -9.78
N VAL A 114 2.11 4.59 -10.20
CA VAL A 114 2.39 4.13 -11.57
C VAL A 114 2.41 2.61 -11.57
N LEU A 115 1.69 1.99 -12.51
CA LEU A 115 1.65 0.54 -12.68
C LEU A 115 2.11 0.19 -14.10
N THR A 116 3.33 -0.32 -14.24
CA THR A 116 3.93 -0.57 -15.56
C THR A 116 4.39 -2.02 -15.69
N PRO A 117 4.24 -2.67 -16.86
CA PRO A 117 4.99 -3.89 -17.13
C PRO A 117 6.48 -3.59 -17.04
N PHE A 118 7.26 -4.47 -16.39
CA PHE A 118 8.68 -4.23 -16.21
C PHE A 118 9.50 -4.92 -17.31
N SER A 119 10.22 -4.11 -18.08
CA SER A 119 11.24 -4.57 -19.04
C SER A 119 12.54 -3.81 -18.78
N LYS A 120 13.67 -4.34 -19.27
CA LYS A 120 14.97 -3.64 -19.17
C LYS A 120 14.93 -2.22 -19.76
N GLU A 121 14.13 -2.04 -20.81
CA GLU A 121 13.95 -0.74 -21.44
C GLU A 121 13.16 0.22 -20.54
N VAL A 122 12.07 -0.26 -19.94
CA VAL A 122 11.27 0.51 -18.97
C VAL A 122 12.15 0.92 -17.78
N SER A 123 12.96 0.02 -17.22
CA SER A 123 13.88 0.37 -16.12
C SER A 123 14.84 1.49 -16.49
N ARG A 124 15.39 1.46 -17.71
CA ARG A 124 16.33 2.49 -18.19
C ARG A 124 15.64 3.83 -18.39
N ARG A 125 14.40 3.83 -18.91
CA ARG A 125 13.61 5.06 -19.06
C ARG A 125 13.29 5.65 -17.69
N LEU A 126 12.79 4.82 -16.77
CA LEU A 126 12.49 5.20 -15.38
C LEU A 126 13.69 5.80 -14.65
N ALA A 127 14.91 5.33 -14.90
CA ALA A 127 16.11 5.87 -14.23
C ALA A 127 16.37 7.36 -14.52
N ASN A 128 15.80 7.91 -15.59
CA ASN A 128 15.95 9.32 -15.98
C ASN A 128 14.70 10.17 -15.66
N GLU A 129 13.64 9.56 -15.13
CA GLU A 129 12.40 10.26 -14.82
C GLU A 129 12.45 10.88 -13.42
N ASP A 130 11.66 11.94 -13.24
CA ASP A 130 11.48 12.57 -11.94
C ASP A 130 10.21 12.03 -11.27
N PHE A 131 10.42 11.31 -10.17
CA PHE A 131 9.39 10.64 -9.38
C PHE A 131 8.68 11.57 -8.38
N SER A 132 8.96 12.88 -8.34
CA SER A 132 8.41 13.79 -7.32
C SER A 132 6.88 13.84 -7.26
N GLY A 133 6.20 13.55 -8.38
CA GLY A 133 4.74 13.49 -8.48
C GLY A 133 4.14 12.11 -8.20
N VAL A 134 4.97 11.10 -7.94
CA VAL A 134 4.58 9.68 -7.85
C VAL A 134 4.90 9.15 -6.46
N ASP A 135 3.89 8.61 -5.79
CA ASP A 135 4.06 7.97 -4.49
C ASP A 135 4.82 6.64 -4.60
N TYR A 136 4.40 5.80 -5.56
CA TYR A 136 5.02 4.50 -5.83
C TYR A 136 4.93 4.10 -7.29
N VAL A 137 5.91 3.31 -7.73
CA VAL A 137 5.85 2.58 -9.02
C VAL A 137 5.68 1.10 -8.71
N PHE A 138 4.84 0.39 -9.44
CA PHE A 138 4.71 -1.06 -9.31
C PHE A 138 4.91 -1.73 -10.66
N SER A 139 5.46 -2.93 -10.61
CA SER A 139 5.54 -3.82 -11.76
C SER A 139 4.21 -4.57 -11.87
N TRP A 140 3.46 -4.40 -12.96
CA TRP A 140 2.34 -5.29 -13.25
C TRP A 140 2.87 -6.69 -13.56
N LEU A 141 2.42 -7.67 -12.80
CA LEU A 141 2.85 -9.07 -12.92
C LEU A 141 1.71 -9.99 -13.40
N GLY A 142 0.61 -9.41 -13.90
CA GLY A 142 -0.58 -10.19 -14.30
C GLY A 142 -1.34 -10.77 -13.10
N ASN A 143 -1.38 -10.06 -11.96
CA ASN A 143 -2.04 -10.56 -10.75
C ASN A 143 -2.82 -9.44 -10.07
N VAL A 144 -4.16 -9.59 -9.96
CA VAL A 144 -5.04 -8.63 -9.28
C VAL A 144 -4.82 -8.57 -7.77
N ASP A 145 -4.22 -9.59 -7.14
CA ASP A 145 -3.75 -9.51 -5.75
C ASP A 145 -2.79 -8.32 -5.55
N LEU A 146 -2.09 -7.88 -6.61
CA LEU A 146 -1.27 -6.67 -6.57
C LEU A 146 -2.09 -5.39 -6.43
N LEU A 147 -3.24 -5.27 -7.10
CA LEU A 147 -4.10 -4.10 -6.95
C LEU A 147 -4.62 -4.02 -5.52
N LEU A 148 -5.07 -5.16 -4.95
CA LEU A 148 -5.43 -5.24 -3.55
C LEU A 148 -4.26 -4.77 -2.66
N ALA A 149 -3.06 -5.29 -2.88
CA ALA A 149 -1.87 -4.93 -2.10
C ALA A 149 -1.54 -3.43 -2.20
N ILE A 150 -1.62 -2.82 -3.39
CA ILE A 150 -1.43 -1.38 -3.60
C ILE A 150 -2.45 -0.60 -2.77
N ILE A 151 -3.73 -0.95 -2.88
CA ILE A 151 -4.81 -0.31 -2.12
C ILE A 151 -4.54 -0.42 -0.61
N LYS A 152 -4.21 -1.61 -0.11
CA LYS A 152 -3.94 -1.82 1.32
C LYS A 152 -2.68 -1.11 1.79
N LEU A 153 -1.65 -0.99 0.95
CA LEU A 153 -0.45 -0.22 1.26
C LEU A 153 -0.74 1.27 1.36
N MET A 154 -1.58 1.80 0.47
CA MET A 154 -1.97 3.20 0.53
C MET A 154 -2.85 3.47 1.75
N GLU A 155 -3.83 2.60 2.03
CA GLU A 155 -4.65 2.70 3.25
C GLU A 155 -3.79 2.61 4.52
N ASP A 156 -2.84 1.68 4.61
CA ASP A 156 -1.94 1.57 5.76
C ASP A 156 -1.10 2.85 5.91
N LYS A 157 -0.54 3.40 4.82
CA LYS A 157 0.20 4.67 4.84
C LYS A 157 -0.67 5.84 5.33
N MET A 158 -1.91 5.94 4.84
CA MET A 158 -2.85 7.02 5.21
C MET A 158 -3.24 7.01 6.69
N ASN A 159 -3.25 5.83 7.31
CA ASN A 159 -3.67 5.64 8.71
C ASN A 159 -2.50 5.41 9.68
N SER A 160 -1.27 5.24 9.20
CA SER A 160 -0.12 4.77 10.00
C SER A 160 0.06 5.56 11.30
N ASP A 161 0.06 6.89 11.25
CA ASP A 161 0.31 7.72 12.43
C ASP A 161 -0.74 7.48 13.52
N ASN A 162 -2.02 7.53 13.18
CA ASN A 162 -3.11 7.30 14.11
C ASN A 162 -3.12 5.84 14.62
N ASP A 163 -3.10 4.88 13.69
CA ASP A 163 -3.30 3.48 14.05
C ASP A 163 -2.10 2.93 14.85
N ILE A 164 -0.87 3.36 14.54
CA ILE A 164 0.35 2.86 15.18
C ILE A 164 0.64 3.64 16.47
N LEU A 165 0.62 4.98 16.44
CA LEU A 165 1.06 5.79 17.57
C LEU A 165 -0.06 5.99 18.60
N GLU A 166 -1.27 6.32 18.16
CA GLU A 166 -2.38 6.64 19.07
C GLU A 166 -3.10 5.38 19.56
N VAL A 167 -3.41 4.44 18.65
CA VAL A 167 -4.12 3.21 19.02
C VAL A 167 -3.17 2.08 19.43
N GLY A 168 -1.94 2.06 18.92
CA GLY A 168 -0.92 1.11 19.32
C GLY A 168 -0.85 -0.17 18.49
N ILE A 169 -1.33 -0.16 17.25
CA ILE A 169 -1.23 -1.29 16.32
C ILE A 169 0.22 -1.56 15.94
N GLN A 170 0.55 -2.85 15.88
CA GLN A 170 1.87 -3.32 15.48
C GLN A 170 2.13 -3.08 13.98
N THR A 171 3.38 -2.90 13.59
CA THR A 171 3.74 -2.67 12.19
C THR A 171 4.92 -3.53 11.72
N ILE A 172 4.85 -3.98 10.47
CA ILE A 172 5.93 -4.66 9.77
C ILE A 172 6.60 -3.64 8.84
N LEU A 173 7.90 -3.42 9.05
CA LEU A 173 8.72 -2.60 8.16
C LEU A 173 9.31 -3.48 7.05
N LEU A 174 8.88 -3.28 5.81
CA LEU A 174 9.46 -3.88 4.63
C LEU A 174 10.45 -2.89 4.00
N VAL A 175 11.70 -3.31 3.79
CA VAL A 175 12.75 -2.51 3.15
C VAL A 175 13.19 -3.18 1.86
N GLU A 176 12.80 -2.59 0.74
CA GLU A 176 13.02 -3.13 -0.60
C GLU A 176 13.07 -2.01 -1.64
N ASP A 177 14.15 -1.92 -2.42
CA ASP A 177 14.33 -0.90 -3.45
C ASP A 177 13.96 -1.40 -4.86
N SER A 178 13.90 -2.71 -5.07
CA SER A 178 13.51 -3.32 -6.34
C SER A 178 12.00 -3.27 -6.53
N VAL A 179 11.57 -2.42 -7.47
CA VAL A 179 10.17 -2.31 -7.93
C VAL A 179 9.56 -3.68 -8.19
N ARG A 180 10.27 -4.54 -8.92
CA ARG A 180 9.78 -5.87 -9.26
C ARG A 180 9.62 -6.76 -8.02
N PHE A 181 10.52 -6.66 -7.05
CA PHE A 181 10.51 -7.53 -5.88
C PHE A 181 9.38 -7.16 -4.93
N TYR A 182 9.25 -5.89 -4.51
CA TYR A 182 8.13 -5.53 -3.63
C TYR A 182 6.78 -5.71 -4.32
N SER A 183 6.69 -5.49 -5.64
CA SER A 183 5.46 -5.77 -6.40
C SER A 183 5.08 -7.25 -6.38
N SER A 184 6.08 -8.14 -6.25
CA SER A 184 5.82 -9.59 -6.12
C SER A 184 5.51 -10.00 -4.67
N VAL A 185 6.17 -9.40 -3.67
CA VAL A 185 6.07 -9.84 -2.27
C VAL A 185 4.85 -9.28 -1.54
N LEU A 186 4.50 -8.00 -1.80
CA LEU A 186 3.38 -7.34 -1.13
C LEU A 186 2.04 -8.08 -1.28
N PRO A 187 1.66 -8.62 -2.46
CA PRO A 187 0.47 -9.47 -2.59
C PRO A 187 0.44 -10.60 -1.56
N TYR A 188 1.53 -11.35 -1.44
CA TYR A 188 1.63 -12.48 -0.51
C TYR A 188 1.60 -12.03 0.96
N LEU A 189 2.33 -10.96 1.29
CA LEU A 189 2.37 -10.41 2.64
C LEU A 189 0.97 -9.96 3.09
N TYR A 190 0.27 -9.19 2.25
CA TYR A 190 -1.08 -8.74 2.57
C TYR A 190 -2.07 -9.89 2.67
N LYS A 191 -2.03 -10.84 1.72
CA LYS A 191 -2.89 -12.03 1.75
C LYS A 191 -2.68 -12.84 3.03
N PHE A 192 -1.43 -13.02 3.46
CA PHE A 192 -1.10 -13.68 4.71
C PHE A 192 -1.66 -12.93 5.93
N LEU A 193 -1.38 -11.62 6.04
CA LEU A 193 -1.85 -10.80 7.17
C LEU A 193 -3.38 -10.77 7.27
N LEU A 194 -4.06 -10.62 6.14
CA LEU A 194 -5.52 -10.56 6.09
C LEU A 194 -6.14 -11.91 6.45
N LYS A 195 -5.59 -13.03 5.95
CA LYS A 195 -6.04 -14.37 6.33
C LYS A 195 -5.82 -14.67 7.81
N GLN A 196 -4.66 -14.32 8.37
CA GLN A 196 -4.41 -14.48 9.81
C GLN A 196 -5.42 -13.67 10.62
N SER A 197 -5.63 -12.40 10.25
CA SER A 197 -6.61 -11.53 10.91
C SER A 197 -8.02 -12.12 10.84
N LEU A 198 -8.39 -12.72 9.70
CA LEU A 198 -9.69 -13.37 9.51
C LEU A 198 -9.86 -14.53 10.48
N ILE A 199 -8.85 -15.39 10.63
CA ILE A 199 -8.88 -16.52 11.57
C ILE A 199 -9.10 -16.02 12.99
N PHE A 200 -8.33 -15.01 13.44
CA PHE A 200 -8.49 -14.40 14.77
C PHE A 200 -9.84 -13.71 14.97
N SER A 201 -10.44 -13.21 13.90
CA SER A 201 -11.75 -12.53 13.96
C SER A 201 -12.90 -13.49 14.24
N THR A 202 -12.75 -14.80 14.00
CA THR A 202 -13.82 -15.80 14.19
C THR A 202 -14.25 -15.99 15.65
N GLU A 203 -13.44 -15.51 16.60
CA GLU A 203 -13.76 -15.48 18.04
C GLU A 203 -14.73 -14.34 18.42
N ALA A 204 -15.13 -13.46 17.48
CA ALA A 204 -16.08 -12.38 17.70
C ALA A 204 -17.53 -12.89 17.77
N LEU A 205 -18.38 -12.20 18.55
CA LEU A 205 -19.78 -12.60 18.76
C LEU A 205 -20.72 -12.11 17.65
N ASN A 206 -20.30 -11.09 16.87
CA ASN A 206 -21.08 -10.50 15.78
C ASN A 206 -20.19 -9.93 14.66
N GLU A 207 -20.81 -9.57 13.52
CA GLU A 207 -20.11 -9.04 12.34
C GLU A 207 -19.42 -7.69 12.57
N HIS A 208 -19.97 -6.85 13.46
CA HIS A 208 -19.39 -5.54 13.76
C HIS A 208 -18.06 -5.69 14.53
N GLU A 209 -18.05 -6.53 15.56
CA GLU A 209 -16.85 -6.89 16.32
C GLU A 209 -15.82 -7.60 15.44
N GLN A 210 -16.27 -8.50 14.56
CA GLN A 210 -15.40 -9.17 13.60
C GLN A 210 -14.67 -8.16 12.71
N MET A 211 -15.42 -7.18 12.18
CA MET A 211 -14.85 -6.09 11.36
C MET A 211 -13.85 -5.23 12.14
N LEU A 212 -14.16 -4.87 13.40
CA LEU A 212 -13.26 -4.08 14.24
C LEU A 212 -11.94 -4.83 14.52
N ARG A 213 -12.01 -6.14 14.80
CA ARG A 213 -10.83 -6.98 15.00
C ARG A 213 -9.97 -7.10 13.73
N MET A 214 -10.59 -7.21 12.56
CA MET A 214 -9.87 -7.20 11.27
C MET A 214 -9.05 -5.92 11.05
N ARG A 215 -9.48 -4.77 11.61
CA ARG A 215 -8.73 -3.50 11.52
C ARG A 215 -7.48 -3.48 12.41
N GLY A 216 -7.48 -4.30 13.46
CA GLY A 216 -6.37 -4.51 14.38
C GLY A 216 -5.18 -5.29 13.79
N ARG A 217 -5.27 -5.70 12.52
CA ARG A 217 -4.18 -6.35 11.80
C ARG A 217 -2.91 -5.48 11.82
N PRO A 218 -1.71 -6.10 11.88
CA PRO A 218 -0.47 -5.35 11.73
C PRO A 218 -0.44 -4.53 10.44
N LYS A 219 0.02 -3.28 10.51
CA LYS A 219 0.19 -2.40 9.35
C LYS A 219 1.49 -2.74 8.63
N VAL A 220 1.52 -2.60 7.31
CA VAL A 220 2.78 -2.70 6.56
C VAL A 220 3.23 -1.32 6.12
N ILE A 221 4.50 -1.01 6.37
CA ILE A 221 5.15 0.20 5.87
C ILE A 221 6.33 -0.20 4.98
N LEU A 222 6.45 0.45 3.83
CA LEU A 222 7.49 0.17 2.83
C LEU A 222 8.52 1.31 2.83
N ALA A 223 9.80 0.95 2.93
CA ALA A 223 10.94 1.83 2.69
C ALA A 223 11.74 1.32 1.48
N ARG A 224 12.33 2.25 0.70
CA ARG A 224 13.14 1.94 -0.48
C ARG A 224 14.61 2.30 -0.29
N THR A 225 14.95 2.98 0.81
CA THR A 225 16.31 3.39 1.14
C THR A 225 16.60 3.15 2.61
N TYR A 226 17.88 3.13 2.96
CA TYR A 226 18.31 3.05 4.36
C TYR A 226 17.78 4.21 5.20
N GLU A 227 17.78 5.41 4.64
CA GLU A 227 17.36 6.63 5.32
C GLU A 227 15.84 6.65 5.55
N GLU A 228 15.06 6.25 4.55
CA GLU A 228 13.60 6.04 4.71
C GLU A 228 13.33 4.99 5.80
N ALA A 229 14.04 3.85 5.76
CA ALA A 229 13.87 2.76 6.72
C ALA A 229 14.19 3.20 8.16
N MET A 230 15.31 3.88 8.38
CA MET A 230 15.69 4.37 9.71
C MET A 230 14.75 5.45 10.22
N THR A 231 14.23 6.31 9.34
CA THR A 231 13.24 7.33 9.71
C THR A 231 11.95 6.67 10.20
N LEU A 232 11.44 5.69 9.45
CA LEU A 232 10.24 4.94 9.81
C LEU A 232 10.45 4.09 11.08
N TYR A 233 11.60 3.41 11.18
CA TYR A 233 11.95 2.63 12.37
C TYR A 233 11.97 3.50 13.62
N ARG A 234 12.68 4.64 13.61
CA ARG A 234 12.74 5.55 14.77
C ARG A 234 11.36 6.11 15.12
N LYS A 235 10.53 6.43 14.12
CA LYS A 235 9.17 6.94 14.34
C LYS A 235 8.29 5.90 15.03
N TYR A 236 8.39 4.63 14.65
CA TYR A 236 7.49 3.57 15.12
C TYR A 236 8.16 2.52 16.03
N GLN A 237 9.36 2.79 16.55
CA GLN A 237 10.25 1.81 17.21
C GLN A 237 9.53 0.91 18.23
N ASN A 238 8.64 1.47 19.06
CA ASN A 238 7.94 0.75 20.12
C ASN A 238 6.78 -0.15 19.64
N LYS A 239 6.53 -0.17 18.33
CA LYS A 239 5.39 -0.85 17.68
C LYS A 239 5.83 -1.69 16.48
N ILE A 240 7.14 -1.86 16.25
CA ILE A 240 7.66 -2.71 15.18
C ILE A 240 7.49 -4.18 15.60
N LEU A 241 6.66 -4.92 14.88
CA LEU A 241 6.51 -6.36 15.02
C LEU A 241 7.72 -7.12 14.46
N GLY A 242 8.30 -6.58 13.38
CA GLY A 242 9.41 -7.18 12.68
C GLY A 242 9.83 -6.36 11.47
N VAL A 243 11.05 -6.60 11.03
CA VAL A 243 11.64 -5.96 9.84
C VAL A 243 11.99 -7.02 8.82
N VAL A 244 11.49 -6.85 7.60
CA VAL A 244 11.85 -7.64 6.42
C VAL A 244 12.67 -6.74 5.51
N THR A 245 13.92 -7.10 5.23
CA THR A 245 14.84 -6.24 4.48
C THR A 245 15.58 -7.05 3.41
N ASP A 246 15.75 -6.47 2.23
CA ASP A 246 16.74 -6.97 1.28
C ASP A 246 18.16 -6.78 1.85
N ILE A 247 19.15 -7.49 1.30
CA ILE A 247 20.55 -7.38 1.71
C ILE A 247 21.16 -6.09 1.16
N SER A 248 20.80 -5.68 -0.06
CA SER A 248 21.44 -4.58 -0.77
C SER A 248 20.44 -3.53 -1.24
N PHE A 249 20.58 -2.29 -0.80
CA PHE A 249 19.74 -1.18 -1.26
C PHE A 249 20.48 0.15 -1.12
N SER A 250 19.87 1.22 -1.63
CA SER A 250 20.47 2.55 -1.60
C SER A 250 20.65 3.05 -0.16
N ARG A 251 21.85 3.57 0.12
CA ARG A 251 22.23 4.25 1.36
C ARG A 251 23.07 5.46 0.97
N ASN A 252 22.70 6.64 1.46
CA ASN A 252 23.29 7.93 1.07
C ASN A 252 23.30 8.16 -0.46
N GLY A 253 22.31 7.63 -1.18
CA GLY A 253 22.21 7.75 -2.64
C GLY A 253 23.06 6.75 -3.43
N GLU A 254 23.84 5.89 -2.78
CA GLU A 254 24.66 4.87 -3.44
C GLU A 254 24.22 3.44 -3.05
N LYS A 255 24.37 2.48 -3.97
CA LYS A 255 24.02 1.08 -3.69
C LYS A 255 25.02 0.47 -2.70
N ASP A 256 24.56 0.16 -1.48
CA ASP A 256 25.35 -0.51 -0.46
C ASP A 256 24.99 -2.00 -0.42
N LYS A 257 25.97 -2.86 -0.72
CA LYS A 257 25.80 -4.32 -0.78
C LYS A 257 25.46 -4.97 0.56
N LEU A 258 25.64 -4.26 1.67
CA LEU A 258 25.40 -4.75 3.02
C LEU A 258 24.42 -3.86 3.78
N ALA A 259 23.65 -3.01 3.07
CA ALA A 259 22.73 -2.06 3.68
C ALA A 259 21.76 -2.74 4.66
N GLY A 260 21.17 -3.88 4.28
CA GLY A 260 20.22 -4.62 5.11
C GLY A 260 20.87 -5.23 6.35
N VAL A 261 22.10 -5.74 6.22
CA VAL A 261 22.86 -6.28 7.35
C VAL A 261 23.20 -5.18 8.35
N LYS A 262 23.59 -3.99 7.85
CA LYS A 262 23.88 -2.83 8.69
C LYS A 262 22.61 -2.34 9.39
N LEU A 263 21.49 -2.27 8.68
CA LEU A 263 20.19 -1.90 9.23
C LEU A 263 19.79 -2.85 10.35
N ALA A 264 19.85 -4.16 10.12
CA ALA A 264 19.52 -5.18 11.12
C ALA A 264 20.41 -5.08 12.37
N LYS A 265 21.71 -4.78 12.21
CA LYS A 265 22.62 -4.55 13.34
C LYS A 265 22.27 -3.30 14.14
N GLU A 266 21.92 -2.20 13.46
CA GLU A 266 21.55 -0.94 14.13
C GLU A 266 20.24 -1.12 14.91
N ILE A 267 19.24 -1.76 14.30
CA ILE A 267 17.97 -2.10 14.95
C ILE A 267 18.19 -3.00 16.16
N LYS A 268 18.96 -4.08 16.02
CA LYS A 268 19.25 -5.01 17.13
C LYS A 268 20.05 -4.35 18.26
N ALA A 269 20.88 -3.35 17.96
CA ALA A 269 21.60 -2.61 18.99
C ALA A 269 20.67 -1.68 19.78
N ALA A 270 19.62 -1.17 19.14
CA ALA A 270 18.61 -0.31 19.76
C ALA A 270 17.52 -1.12 20.51
N ASP A 271 17.19 -2.31 20.02
CA ASP A 271 16.17 -3.22 20.56
C ASP A 271 16.70 -4.68 20.59
N PRO A 272 17.42 -5.08 21.67
CA PRO A 272 18.21 -6.33 21.76
C PRO A 272 17.43 -7.65 21.81
#